data_AF-A0A359E8M0-F1
#
_entry.id   AF-A0A359E8M0-F1
#
_cell.length_a   1.000
_cell.length_b   1.000
_cell.length_c   1.000
_cell.angle_alpha   90.00
_cell.angle_beta   90.00
_cell.angle_gamma   90.00
#
_symmetry.space_group_name_H-M   'P 1'
#
loop_
_entity.id
_entity.type
_entity.pdbx_description
1 polymer ?
#
loop_
_entity_poly.entity_id
_entity_poly.type
_entity_poly.pdbx_seq_one_letter_code
_entity_poly.pdbx_strand_id
1 'polypeptide(L)'
;SFKLDSTFSGMPLAISRDLWAATDIYLNGKLFHSFGDTGNPYSAYNPYLEYPVPIELEIGKEYIMAVHFVDYETTFTQRELRLKPVYLKDFLNLTGPEYDDFVTNDRRSAYVFGALTISISFLLFFLFWLLVFLNPKQ
;
A
#
# COMPACT_ATOMS: atom_id res chain seq x y z
N SER A 1 10.50 -22.05 7.72
CA SER A 1 11.52 -21.62 6.76
C SER A 1 10.99 -21.84 5.35
N PHE A 2 11.61 -21.22 4.35
CA PHE A 2 11.24 -21.37 2.95
C PHE A 2 12.50 -21.39 2.07
N LYS A 3 12.35 -21.89 0.84
CA LYS A 3 13.38 -21.93 -0.20
C LYS A 3 12.78 -21.43 -1.50
N LEU A 4 13.57 -20.71 -2.28
CA LEU A 4 13.16 -20.27 -3.59
C LEU A 4 13.35 -21.41 -4.60
N ASP A 5 12.32 -21.70 -5.38
CA ASP A 5 12.40 -22.68 -6.47
C ASP A 5 13.19 -22.13 -7.66
N SER A 6 13.72 -23.04 -8.48
CA SER A 6 14.38 -22.75 -9.75
C SER A 6 13.57 -21.88 -10.72
N THR A 7 12.24 -21.91 -10.65
CA THR A 7 11.35 -21.10 -11.50
C THR A 7 11.53 -19.59 -11.32
N PHE A 8 12.05 -19.14 -10.18
CA PHE A 8 12.30 -17.74 -9.88
C PHE A 8 13.70 -17.27 -10.30
N SER A 9 14.46 -18.10 -11.03
CA SER A 9 15.80 -17.77 -11.47
C SER A 9 15.84 -16.50 -12.33
N GLY A 10 16.67 -15.54 -11.93
CA GLY A 10 16.85 -14.28 -12.65
C GLY A 10 15.66 -13.31 -12.55
N MET A 11 14.64 -13.63 -11.75
CA MET A 11 13.52 -12.72 -11.51
C MET A 11 13.84 -11.77 -10.36
N PRO A 12 13.73 -10.44 -10.54
CA PRO A 12 13.79 -9.52 -9.42
C PRO A 12 12.51 -9.70 -8.60
N LEU A 13 12.68 -9.99 -7.32
CA LEU A 13 11.59 -10.20 -6.38
C LEU A 13 11.50 -9.01 -5.43
N ALA A 14 10.28 -8.71 -5.02
CA ALA A 14 10.01 -7.68 -4.03
C ALA A 14 8.91 -8.15 -3.07
N ILE A 15 8.79 -7.46 -1.95
CA ILE A 15 7.78 -7.70 -0.94
C ILE A 15 6.82 -6.53 -0.95
N SER A 16 5.54 -6.82 -1.17
CA SER A 16 4.45 -5.84 -1.03
C SER A 16 3.58 -6.16 0.18
N ARG A 17 2.80 -5.15 0.56
CA ARG A 17 2.10 -5.07 1.83
C ARG A 17 0.79 -4.31 1.64
N ASP A 18 -0.36 -4.97 1.85
CA ASP A 18 -1.67 -4.35 1.58
C ASP A 18 -2.47 -3.98 2.85
N LEU A 19 -1.95 -4.27 4.05
CA LEU A 19 -2.54 -3.78 5.31
C LEU A 19 -1.83 -2.57 5.87
N TRP A 20 -2.60 -1.75 6.58
CA TRP A 20 -2.16 -0.53 7.25
C TRP A 20 -1.46 -0.77 8.60
N ALA A 21 -1.37 -2.03 9.06
CA ALA A 21 -0.69 -2.39 10.31
C ALA A 21 0.80 -2.12 10.21
N ALA A 22 1.41 -1.53 11.25
CA ALA A 22 2.86 -1.41 11.25
C ALA A 22 3.49 -2.79 11.41
N THR A 23 4.51 -3.06 10.62
CA THR A 23 5.04 -4.39 10.43
C THR A 23 6.55 -4.33 10.25
N ASP A 24 7.29 -5.04 11.09
CA ASP A 24 8.71 -5.34 10.87
C ASP A 24 8.86 -6.73 10.28
N ILE A 25 9.68 -6.82 9.23
CA ILE A 25 10.05 -8.06 8.60
C ILE A 25 11.51 -8.35 8.91
N TYR A 26 11.75 -9.53 9.44
CA TYR A 26 13.08 -10.04 9.73
C TYR A 26 13.39 -11.20 8.79
N LEU A 27 14.58 -11.18 8.20
CA LEU A 27 15.11 -12.27 7.38
C LEU A 27 16.37 -12.82 8.04
N ASN A 28 16.36 -14.12 8.33
CA ASN A 28 17.45 -14.82 9.03
C ASN A 28 17.85 -14.11 10.34
N GLY A 29 16.86 -13.61 11.09
CA GLY A 29 17.04 -12.92 12.36
C GLY A 29 17.52 -11.48 12.28
N LYS A 30 17.75 -10.92 11.08
CA LYS A 30 18.08 -9.52 10.88
C LYS A 30 16.87 -8.74 10.39
N LEU A 31 16.68 -7.52 10.88
CA LEU A 31 15.65 -6.62 10.35
C LEU A 31 15.94 -6.36 8.86
N PHE A 32 14.98 -6.70 8.02
CA PHE A 32 15.02 -6.45 6.58
C PHE A 32 14.34 -5.13 6.26
N HIS A 33 13.10 -4.94 6.72
CA HIS A 33 12.33 -3.73 6.46
C HIS A 33 11.25 -3.50 7.51
N SER A 34 10.88 -2.24 7.72
CA SER A 34 9.77 -1.80 8.57
C SER A 34 8.75 -1.01 7.75
N PHE A 35 7.52 -1.50 7.71
CA PHE A 35 6.37 -0.80 7.17
C PHE A 35 5.70 -0.06 8.32
N GLY A 36 5.89 1.26 8.42
CA GLY A 36 5.49 2.02 9.61
C GLY A 36 6.46 1.82 10.78
N ASP A 37 6.01 2.12 12.01
CA ASP A 37 6.78 1.99 13.25
C ASP A 37 6.01 1.12 14.26
N THR A 38 6.59 -0.01 14.64
CA THR A 38 6.03 -0.96 15.64
C THR A 38 6.37 -0.59 17.08
N GLY A 39 7.14 0.49 17.29
CA GLY A 39 7.59 0.97 18.59
C GLY A 39 6.49 1.63 19.43
N ASN A 40 6.93 2.38 20.45
CA ASN A 40 6.05 3.13 21.33
C ASN A 40 6.54 4.60 21.44
N PRO A 41 5.86 5.58 20.83
CA PRO A 41 4.55 5.46 20.18
C PRO A 41 4.61 4.76 18.82
N TYR A 42 3.55 4.03 18.53
CA TYR A 42 3.35 3.31 17.27
C TYR A 42 2.97 4.26 16.12
N SER A 43 3.35 3.94 14.88
CA SER A 43 2.96 4.67 13.67
C SER A 43 2.54 3.75 12.52
N ALA A 44 1.38 4.02 11.92
CA ALA A 44 0.80 3.16 10.88
C ALA A 44 1.50 3.23 9.53
N TYR A 45 1.33 2.16 8.76
CA TYR A 45 1.72 2.12 7.36
C TYR A 45 0.52 2.48 6.49
N ASN A 46 0.73 3.28 5.43
CA ASN A 46 -0.27 3.47 4.39
C ASN A 46 0.20 2.74 3.13
N PRO A 47 -0.40 1.60 2.77
CA PRO A 47 -0.03 0.82 1.58
C PRO A 47 -0.52 1.47 0.27
N TYR A 48 -1.35 2.51 0.34
CA TYR A 48 -1.99 3.07 -0.84
C TYR A 48 -0.95 3.62 -1.83
N LEU A 49 -0.94 3.00 -3.02
CA LEU A 49 -0.03 3.34 -4.11
C LEU A 49 1.45 3.19 -3.75
N GLU A 50 1.82 2.40 -2.76
CA GLU A 50 3.24 2.21 -2.42
C GLU A 50 3.89 1.14 -3.31
N TYR A 51 5.15 1.37 -3.67
CA TYR A 51 5.95 0.38 -4.39
C TYR A 51 6.41 -0.74 -3.45
N PRO A 52 6.54 -1.97 -3.95
CA PRO A 52 7.06 -3.07 -3.16
C PRO A 52 8.56 -2.87 -2.86
N VAL A 53 9.04 -3.51 -1.80
CA VAL A 53 10.43 -3.40 -1.35
C VAL A 53 11.25 -4.54 -1.95
N PRO A 54 12.29 -4.28 -2.77
CA PRO A 54 13.10 -5.32 -3.37
C PRO A 54 13.74 -6.24 -2.33
N ILE A 55 13.71 -7.55 -2.58
CA ILE A 55 14.34 -8.57 -1.73
C ILE A 55 15.27 -9.45 -2.55
N GLU A 56 16.51 -9.61 -2.08
CA GLU A 56 17.48 -10.50 -2.70
C GLU A 56 17.37 -11.89 -2.06
N LEU A 57 16.88 -12.85 -2.83
CA LEU A 57 16.77 -14.26 -2.46
C LEU A 57 17.57 -15.11 -3.44
N GLU A 58 18.23 -16.15 -2.92
CA GLU A 58 19.02 -17.08 -3.72
C GLU A 58 18.25 -18.38 -3.88
N ILE A 59 18.31 -18.98 -5.07
CA ILE A 59 17.67 -20.26 -5.37
C ILE A 59 18.22 -21.36 -4.46
N GLY A 60 17.33 -22.18 -3.90
CA GLY A 60 17.70 -23.33 -3.07
C GLY A 60 18.26 -22.99 -1.68
N LYS A 61 18.61 -21.72 -1.41
CA LYS A 61 19.05 -21.25 -0.09
C LYS A 61 17.85 -21.19 0.86
N GLU A 62 18.06 -21.68 2.08
CA GLU A 62 17.04 -21.65 3.12
C GLU A 62 16.98 -20.30 3.81
N TYR A 63 15.77 -19.76 3.91
CA TYR A 63 15.49 -18.51 4.58
C TYR A 63 14.47 -18.70 5.70
N ILE A 64 14.66 -17.98 6.79
CA ILE A 64 13.70 -17.85 7.88
C ILE A 64 13.18 -16.41 7.86
N MET A 65 11.90 -16.25 7.57
CA MET A 65 11.23 -14.95 7.69
C MET A 65 10.39 -14.93 8.96
N ALA A 66 10.57 -13.90 9.76
CA ALA A 66 9.72 -13.60 10.90
C ALA A 66 9.05 -12.23 10.67
N VAL A 67 7.79 -12.13 11.06
CA VAL A 67 7.01 -10.90 10.90
C VAL A 67 6.49 -10.51 12.27
N HIS A 68 6.86 -9.31 12.71
CA HIS A 68 6.31 -8.66 13.90
C HIS A 68 5.39 -7.55 13.42
N PHE A 69 4.17 -7.47 13.94
CA PHE A 69 3.24 -6.42 13.55
C PHE A 69 2.33 -6.04 14.72
N VAL A 70 1.85 -4.81 14.69
CA VAL A 70 0.98 -4.27 15.75
C VAL A 70 -0.46 -4.28 15.27
N ASP A 71 -1.33 -4.98 16.01
CA ASP A 71 -2.77 -4.96 15.83
C ASP A 71 -3.36 -3.81 16.66
N TYR A 72 -4.11 -2.91 16.02
CA TYR A 72 -4.66 -1.74 16.70
C TYR A 72 -5.93 -1.24 16.02
N GLU A 73 -6.87 -0.76 16.83
CA GLU A 73 -8.11 -0.16 16.35
C GLU A 73 -8.00 1.36 16.31
N THR A 74 -8.36 1.95 15.17
CA THR A 74 -8.56 3.41 15.10
C THR A 74 -10.03 3.74 15.31
N THR A 75 -10.31 4.80 16.06
CA THR A 75 -11.67 5.26 16.34
C THR A 75 -12.32 6.00 15.17
N PHE A 76 -11.53 6.58 14.26
CA PHE A 76 -12.02 7.47 13.19
C PHE A 76 -12.08 6.82 11.81
N THR A 77 -11.14 5.93 11.48
CA THR A 77 -11.11 5.25 10.19
C THR A 77 -11.22 3.76 10.44
N GLN A 78 -12.42 3.20 10.28
CA GLN A 78 -12.66 1.75 10.27
C GLN A 78 -12.05 1.05 9.03
N ARG A 79 -10.97 1.58 8.45
CA ARG A 79 -10.16 0.83 7.48
C ARG A 79 -9.54 -0.31 8.27
N GLU A 80 -10.17 -1.47 8.13
CA GLU A 80 -10.24 -2.53 9.11
C GLU A 80 -8.86 -3.07 9.46
N LEU A 81 -8.45 -2.89 10.71
CA LEU A 81 -7.21 -3.43 11.28
C LEU A 81 -7.51 -4.17 12.58
N ARG A 82 -8.57 -4.98 12.56
CA ARG A 82 -8.53 -6.22 13.34
C ARG A 82 -7.92 -7.26 12.43
N LEU A 83 -7.04 -8.09 12.95
CA LEU A 83 -6.62 -9.36 12.33
C LEU A 83 -7.82 -10.31 12.14
N LYS A 84 -8.76 -9.98 11.25
CA LYS A 84 -9.71 -10.95 10.76
C LYS A 84 -8.96 -11.81 9.75
N PRO A 85 -9.14 -13.15 9.77
CA PRO A 85 -8.49 -14.05 8.82
C PRO A 85 -8.69 -13.68 7.34
N VAL A 86 -9.78 -12.97 7.03
CA VAL A 86 -10.08 -12.48 5.68
C VAL A 86 -9.04 -11.48 5.17
N TYR A 87 -8.56 -10.55 6.01
CA TYR A 87 -7.58 -9.55 5.61
C TYR A 87 -6.15 -10.10 5.61
N LEU A 88 -5.91 -11.25 6.25
CA LEU A 88 -4.59 -11.88 6.29
C LEU A 88 -4.18 -12.53 4.97
N LYS A 89 -5.10 -12.71 4.02
CA LYS A 89 -4.80 -13.35 2.72
C LYS A 89 -3.77 -12.58 1.93
N ASP A 90 -3.91 -11.27 1.89
CA ASP A 90 -3.00 -10.34 1.19
C ASP A 90 -2.13 -9.61 2.20
N PHE A 91 -1.79 -10.31 3.31
CA PHE A 91 -0.91 -9.77 4.34
C PHE A 91 0.42 -9.43 3.69
N LEU A 92 1.18 -10.46 3.35
CA LEU A 92 2.52 -10.31 2.80
C LEU A 92 2.58 -10.99 1.44
N ASN A 93 2.89 -10.21 0.42
CA ASN A 93 2.93 -10.71 -0.96
C ASN A 93 4.37 -10.69 -1.48
N LEU A 94 4.76 -11.78 -2.14
CA LEU A 94 5.98 -11.83 -2.94
C LEU A 94 5.61 -11.39 -4.36
N THR A 95 6.18 -10.29 -4.81
CA THR A 95 5.84 -9.66 -6.09
C THR A 95 7.02 -9.71 -7.05
N GLY A 96 6.71 -9.63 -8.35
CA GLY A 96 7.68 -9.46 -9.43
C GLY A 96 7.47 -8.11 -10.16
N PRO A 97 8.19 -7.89 -11.28
CA PRO A 97 8.15 -6.63 -12.04
C PRO A 97 6.75 -6.17 -12.45
N GLU A 98 5.85 -7.10 -12.77
CA GLU A 98 4.49 -6.81 -13.21
C GLU A 98 3.68 -6.06 -12.14
N TYR A 99 4.03 -6.21 -10.87
CA TYR A 99 3.40 -5.47 -9.78
C TYR A 99 3.79 -3.99 -9.79
N ASP A 100 5.03 -3.66 -10.17
CA ASP A 100 5.46 -2.26 -10.27
C ASP A 100 4.71 -1.52 -11.39
N ASP A 101 4.46 -2.22 -12.50
CA ASP A 101 3.62 -1.71 -13.59
C ASP A 101 2.18 -1.49 -13.13
N PHE A 102 1.63 -2.42 -12.34
CA PHE A 102 0.31 -2.29 -11.73
C PHE A 102 0.23 -1.04 -10.83
N VAL A 103 1.17 -0.87 -9.90
CA VAL A 103 1.22 0.30 -9.00
C VAL A 103 1.37 1.60 -9.79
N THR A 104 2.23 1.60 -10.82
CA THR A 104 2.44 2.77 -11.68
C THR A 104 1.17 3.16 -12.44
N ASN A 105 0.44 2.17 -12.96
CA ASN A 105 -0.83 2.40 -13.64
C ASN A 105 -1.93 2.90 -12.69
N ASP A 106 -2.00 2.34 -11.47
CA ASP A 106 -2.97 2.77 -10.47
C ASP A 106 -2.68 4.20 -9.98
N ARG A 107 -1.41 4.53 -9.75
CA ARG A 107 -0.94 5.91 -9.46
C ARG A 107 -1.41 6.87 -10.54
N ARG A 108 -1.15 6.54 -11.80
CA ARG A 108 -1.55 7.37 -12.94
C ARG A 108 -3.06 7.58 -12.96
N SER A 109 -3.83 6.51 -12.78
CA SER A 109 -5.29 6.55 -12.77
C SER A 109 -5.80 7.44 -11.64
N ALA A 110 -5.27 7.30 -10.43
CA ALA A 110 -5.62 8.12 -9.27
C ALA A 110 -5.41 9.62 -9.55
N TYR A 111 -4.28 10.00 -10.16
CA TYR A 111 -4.04 11.39 -10.56
C TYR A 111 -5.02 11.88 -11.64
N VAL A 112 -5.32 11.06 -12.64
CA VAL A 112 -6.29 11.41 -13.70
C VAL A 112 -7.67 11.62 -13.11
N PHE A 113 -8.15 10.70 -12.27
CA PHE A 113 -9.43 10.83 -11.59
C PHE A 113 -9.47 12.05 -10.69
N GLY A 114 -8.42 12.28 -9.88
CA GLY A 114 -8.32 13.47 -9.03
C GLY A 114 -8.38 14.78 -9.83
N ALA A 115 -7.65 14.87 -10.93
CA ALA A 115 -7.67 16.03 -11.81
C ALA A 115 -9.04 16.25 -12.46
N LEU A 116 -9.71 15.20 -12.91
CA LEU A 116 -11.07 15.27 -13.46
C LEU A 116 -12.07 15.75 -12.41
N THR A 117 -12.04 15.19 -11.21
CA THR A 117 -12.92 15.60 -10.12
C THR A 117 -12.72 17.08 -9.79
N ILE A 118 -11.48 17.52 -9.63
CA ILE A 118 -11.16 18.93 -9.36
C ILE A 118 -11.66 19.82 -10.51
N SER A 119 -11.42 19.43 -11.75
CA SER A 119 -11.83 20.20 -12.94
C SER A 119 -13.35 20.35 -13.03
N ILE A 120 -14.11 19.27 -12.81
CA ILE A 120 -15.57 19.28 -12.79
C ILE A 120 -16.08 20.14 -11.62
N SER A 121 -15.49 20.01 -10.43
CA SER A 121 -15.85 20.84 -9.27
C SER A 121 -15.60 22.33 -9.54
N PHE A 122 -14.48 22.69 -10.17
CA PHE A 122 -14.22 24.08 -10.58
C PHE A 122 -15.24 24.57 -11.60
N LEU A 123 -15.56 23.77 -12.62
CA LEU A 123 -16.54 24.14 -13.64
C LEU A 123 -17.93 24.37 -13.02
N LEU A 124 -18.37 23.48 -12.13
CA LEU A 124 -19.61 23.64 -11.40
C LEU A 124 -19.59 24.89 -10.50
N PHE A 125 -18.49 25.12 -9.79
CA PHE A 125 -18.31 26.33 -8.97
C PHE A 125 -18.48 27.60 -9.81
N PHE A 126 -17.81 27.70 -10.96
CA PHE A 126 -17.96 28.83 -11.87
C PHE A 126 -19.38 28.96 -12.43
N LEU A 127 -20.04 27.85 -12.74
CA LEU A 127 -21.42 27.85 -13.22
C LEU A 127 -22.38 28.41 -12.15
N PHE A 128 -22.28 27.93 -10.91
CA PHE A 128 -23.08 28.45 -9.80
C PHE A 128 -22.78 29.92 -9.49
N TRP A 129 -21.51 30.29 -9.51
CA TRP A 129 -21.09 31.68 -9.36
C TRP A 129 -21.72 32.58 -10.43
N LEU A 130 -21.66 32.16 -11.70
CA LEU A 130 -22.23 32.89 -12.83
C LEU A 130 -23.76 32.98 -12.73
N LEU A 131 -24.44 31.92 -12.28
CA LEU A 131 -25.89 31.95 -12.03
C LEU A 131 -26.28 32.99 -10.98
N VAL A 132 -25.51 33.11 -9.89
CA VAL A 132 -25.73 34.15 -8.86
C VAL A 132 -25.58 35.55 -9.46
N PHE A 133 -24.56 35.77 -10.30
CA PHE A 133 -24.36 37.06 -10.97
C PHE A 133 -25.45 37.40 -12.00
N LEU A 134 -25.91 36.41 -12.77
CA LEU A 134 -26.92 36.62 -13.81
C LEU A 134 -28.35 36.72 -13.27
N ASN A 135 -28.61 36.26 -12.04
CA ASN A 135 -29.94 36.30 -11.44
C ASN A 135 -29.98 37.07 -10.10
N PRO A 136 -29.61 38.37 -10.07
CA PRO A 136 -29.44 39.14 -8.84
C PRO A 136 -30.76 39.53 -8.12
N LYS A 137 -31.92 39.00 -8.56
CA LYS A 137 -33.26 39.38 -8.09
C LYS A 137 -34.05 38.25 -7.42
N GLN A 138 -33.42 37.10 -7.17
CA GLN A 138 -33.84 36.14 -6.14
C GLN A 138 -32.97 36.33 -4.91
#